data_AF-A0AA96MTL8-F1
#
_entry.id   AF-A0AA96MTL8-F1
#
_cell.length_a   1.000
_cell.length_b   1.000
_cell.length_c   1.000
_cell.angle_alpha   90.00
_cell.angle_beta   90.00
_cell.angle_gamma   90.00
#
_symmetry.space_group_name_H-M   'P 1'
#
loop_
_entity.id
_entity.type
_entity.pdbx_description
1 polymer ?
#
loop_
_entity_poly.entity_id
_entity_poly.type
_entity_poly.pdbx_seq_one_letter_code
_entity_poly.pdbx_strand_id
1 'polypeptide(L)'
;MNREHVKEIFKLLVNVYPQFEATTEKIDTWARLLKDQNPAVVMRNAEKFVLESKFPPTLADLRERNHEAYKTNVLDQIKEWEKNAARKQ
;
A
#
# COMPACT_ATOMS: atom_id res chain seq x y z
N MET A 1 -3.46 -1.25 -10.63
CA MET A 1 -2.19 -1.91 -11.05
C MET A 1 -2.41 -2.81 -12.26
N ASN A 2 -1.35 -3.13 -13.04
CA ASN A 2 -1.41 -4.06 -14.19
C ASN A 2 -0.50 -5.28 -13.99
N ARG A 3 -0.56 -6.24 -14.90
CA ARG A 3 0.20 -7.50 -14.82
C ARG A 3 1.72 -7.32 -14.80
N GLU A 4 2.26 -6.39 -15.59
CA GLU A 4 3.71 -6.14 -15.62
C GLU A 4 4.22 -5.61 -14.29
N HIS A 5 3.46 -4.70 -13.66
CA HIS A 5 3.80 -4.25 -12.30
C HIS A 5 3.82 -5.42 -11.30
N VAL A 6 2.92 -6.40 -11.42
CA VAL A 6 2.86 -7.54 -10.49
C VAL A 6 4.06 -8.45 -10.69
N LYS A 7 4.52 -8.63 -11.93
CA LYS A 7 5.75 -9.37 -12.21
C LYS A 7 6.96 -8.73 -11.53
N GLU A 8 7.07 -7.40 -11.53
CA GLU A 8 8.18 -6.73 -10.85
C GLU A 8 8.18 -6.99 -9.35
N ILE A 9 7.00 -6.96 -8.71
CA ILE A 9 6.89 -7.35 -7.29
C ILE A 9 7.29 -8.81 -7.10
N PHE A 10 6.82 -9.72 -7.95
CA PHE A 10 7.16 -11.14 -7.83
C PHE A 10 8.65 -11.40 -8.04
N LYS A 11 9.33 -10.67 -8.93
CA LYS A 11 10.79 -10.74 -9.09
C LYS A 11 11.51 -10.38 -7.79
N LEU A 12 11.08 -9.30 -7.12
CA LEU A 12 11.60 -8.94 -5.80
C LEU A 12 11.40 -10.07 -4.80
N LEU A 13 10.20 -10.63 -4.72
CA LEU A 13 9.87 -11.69 -3.75
C LEU A 13 10.64 -12.99 -4.01
N VAL A 14 10.81 -13.41 -5.26
CA VAL A 14 11.62 -14.59 -5.62
C VAL A 14 13.09 -14.38 -5.23
N ASN A 15 13.62 -13.17 -5.43
CA ASN A 15 15.02 -12.86 -5.10
C ASN A 15 15.29 -12.79 -3.60
N VAL A 16 14.30 -12.37 -2.80
CA VAL A 16 14.43 -12.28 -1.34
C VAL A 16 14.10 -13.60 -0.64
N TYR A 17 13.08 -14.31 -1.12
CA TYR A 17 12.54 -15.50 -0.46
C TYR A 17 12.79 -16.74 -1.33
N PRO A 18 13.81 -17.57 -1.03
CA PRO A 18 14.16 -18.73 -1.86
C PRO A 18 13.04 -19.75 -2.06
N GLN A 19 12.08 -19.81 -1.13
CA GLN A 19 10.93 -20.72 -1.17
C GLN A 19 9.72 -20.12 -1.87
N PHE A 20 9.79 -18.86 -2.32
CA PHE A 20 8.67 -18.20 -2.98
C PHE A 20 8.63 -18.57 -4.46
N GLU A 21 7.58 -19.30 -4.84
CA GLU A 21 7.36 -19.68 -6.24
C GLU A 21 6.46 -18.70 -6.96
N ALA A 22 7.00 -18.05 -7.99
CA ALA A 22 6.26 -17.24 -8.94
C ALA A 22 5.70 -18.13 -10.06
N THR A 23 4.38 -18.31 -10.08
CA THR A 23 3.68 -18.97 -11.20
C THR A 23 2.86 -17.94 -11.98
N THR A 24 2.61 -18.23 -13.27
CA THR A 24 1.75 -17.40 -14.12
C THR A 24 0.36 -17.18 -13.49
N GLU A 25 -0.24 -18.22 -12.94
CA GLU A 25 -1.56 -18.15 -12.28
C GLU A 25 -1.56 -17.25 -11.05
N LYS A 26 -0.50 -17.27 -10.23
CA LYS A 26 -0.36 -16.36 -9.09
C LYS A 26 -0.24 -14.91 -9.54
N ILE A 27 0.55 -14.64 -10.58
CA ILE A 27 0.72 -13.29 -11.15
C ILE A 27 -0.63 -12.78 -11.67
N ASP A 28 -1.38 -13.61 -12.41
CA ASP A 28 -2.67 -13.20 -12.98
C ASP A 28 -3.72 -12.98 -11.89
N THR A 29 -3.71 -13.82 -10.84
CA THR A 29 -4.57 -13.66 -9.67
C THR A 29 -4.28 -12.36 -8.94
N TRP A 30 -3.00 -12.05 -8.67
CA TRP A 30 -2.61 -10.81 -7.99
C TRP A 30 -2.89 -9.58 -8.86
N ALA A 31 -2.69 -9.66 -10.18
CA ALA A 31 -3.00 -8.58 -11.11
C ALA A 31 -4.51 -8.27 -11.13
N ARG A 32 -5.36 -9.29 -11.06
CA ARG A 32 -6.81 -9.12 -10.93
C ARG A 32 -7.19 -8.49 -9.59
N LEU A 33 -6.59 -8.94 -8.49
CA LEU A 33 -6.94 -8.50 -7.14
C LEU A 33 -6.38 -7.12 -6.76
N LEU A 34 -5.25 -6.70 -7.34
CA LEU A 34 -4.62 -5.39 -7.10
C LEU A 34 -4.98 -4.36 -8.18
N LYS A 35 -5.99 -4.62 -9.01
CA LYS A 35 -6.35 -3.76 -10.14
C LYS A 35 -6.62 -2.31 -9.70
N ASP A 36 -7.21 -2.11 -8.53
CA ASP A 36 -7.54 -0.84 -7.89
C ASP A 36 -6.37 -0.12 -7.20
N GLN A 37 -5.24 -0.80 -7.00
CA GLN A 37 -4.13 -0.30 -6.20
C GLN A 37 -3.11 0.50 -7.03
N ASN A 38 -2.44 1.46 -6.40
CA ASN A 38 -1.35 2.23 -7.01
C ASN A 38 -0.05 1.39 -7.02
N PRO A 39 0.53 1.08 -8.20
CA PRO A 39 1.73 0.25 -8.30
C PRO A 39 2.90 0.72 -7.43
N ALA A 40 3.14 2.04 -7.38
CA ALA A 40 4.26 2.61 -6.63
C ALA A 40 4.09 2.41 -5.12
N VAL A 41 2.86 2.50 -4.61
CA VAL A 41 2.55 2.28 -3.19
C VAL A 41 2.75 0.81 -2.83
N VAL A 42 2.24 -0.10 -3.64
CA VAL A 42 2.37 -1.55 -3.41
C VAL A 42 3.84 -1.98 -3.47
N MET A 43 4.62 -1.47 -4.42
CA MET A 43 6.06 -1.75 -4.53
C MET A 43 6.83 -1.27 -3.30
N ARG A 44 6.61 -0.01 -2.88
CA ARG A 44 7.21 0.54 -1.66
C ARG A 44 6.85 -0.29 -0.42
N ASN A 45 5.60 -0.73 -0.32
CA ASN A 45 5.17 -1.58 0.79
C ASN A 45 5.87 -2.95 0.74
N ALA A 46 6.08 -3.52 -0.45
CA ALA A 46 6.82 -4.76 -0.62
C ALA A 46 8.28 -4.61 -0.19
N GLU A 47 8.97 -3.56 -0.65
CA GLU A 47 10.35 -3.24 -0.26
C GLU A 47 10.48 -3.05 1.26
N LYS A 48 9.53 -2.37 1.89
CA LYS A 48 9.51 -2.23 3.34
C LYS A 48 9.30 -3.58 4.04
N PHE A 49 8.33 -4.37 3.58
CA PHE A 49 7.98 -5.64 4.19
C PHE A 49 9.13 -6.65 4.14
N VAL A 50 9.87 -6.69 3.02
CA VAL A 50 11.00 -7.62 2.86
C VAL A 50 12.16 -7.34 3.80
N LEU A 51 12.29 -6.11 4.29
CA LEU A 51 13.29 -5.73 5.29
C LEU A 51 12.88 -6.14 6.71
N GLU A 52 11.58 -6.20 6.99
CA GLU A 52 11.04 -6.41 8.34
C GLU A 52 10.64 -7.87 8.60
N SER A 53 10.31 -8.64 7.55
CA SER A 53 9.75 -9.99 7.68
C SER A 53 10.62 -11.07 7.05
N LYS A 54 10.82 -12.15 7.81
CA LYS A 54 11.48 -13.39 7.33
C LYS A 54 10.61 -14.22 6.40
N PHE A 55 9.30 -13.98 6.38
CA PHE A 55 8.33 -14.73 5.59
C PHE A 55 7.78 -13.88 4.44
N PRO A 56 7.42 -14.49 3.29
CA PRO A 56 6.85 -13.76 2.17
C PRO A 56 5.56 -13.02 2.55
N PRO A 57 5.34 -11.81 2.02
CA PRO A 57 4.10 -11.07 2.24
C PRO A 57 2.91 -11.75 1.59
N THR A 58 1.73 -11.51 2.16
CA THR A 58 0.44 -11.79 1.51
C THR A 58 -0.03 -10.58 0.70
N LEU A 59 -1.06 -10.78 -0.11
CA LEU A 59 -1.74 -9.68 -0.82
C LEU A 59 -2.19 -8.56 0.12
N ALA A 60 -2.69 -8.90 1.31
CA ALA A 60 -3.23 -7.94 2.27
C ALA A 60 -2.14 -7.05 2.88
N ASP A 61 -0.92 -7.57 3.02
CA ASP A 61 0.20 -6.84 3.61
C ASP A 61 0.68 -5.71 2.70
N LEU A 62 0.55 -5.89 1.38
CA LEU A 62 1.06 -4.95 0.39
C LEU A 62 0.05 -3.90 -0.06
N ARG A 63 -1.25 -4.17 0.13
CA ARG A 63 -2.32 -3.25 -0.23
C ARG A 63 -2.23 -1.94 0.55
N GLU A 64 -2.52 -0.85 -0.13
CA GLU A 64 -2.76 0.43 0.52
C GLU A 64 -4.00 0.31 1.39
N ARG A 65 -3.80 0.47 2.71
CA ARG A 65 -4.92 0.65 3.62
C ARG A 65 -5.42 2.07 3.40
N ASN A 66 -6.53 2.21 2.69
CA ASN A 66 -7.26 3.48 2.65
C ASN A 66 -7.69 3.80 4.08
N HIS A 67 -6.83 4.51 4.82
CA HIS A 67 -7.22 5.14 6.06
C HIS A 67 -8.15 6.29 5.67
N GLU A 68 -9.46 6.01 5.56
CA GLU A 68 -10.49 7.05 5.53
C GLU A 68 -10.37 7.98 6.75
N ALA A 69 -9.67 7.56 7.80
CA ALA A 69 -9.50 8.25 9.06
C ALA A 69 -8.73 9.60 9.01
N TYR A 70 -7.99 9.95 7.95
CA TYR A 70 -7.10 11.12 8.00
C TYR A 70 -7.52 12.36 7.19
N LYS A 71 -8.65 12.34 6.47
CA LYS A 71 -9.01 13.48 5.59
C LYS A 71 -10.08 14.43 6.11
N THR A 72 -10.78 14.15 7.21
CA THR A 72 -12.07 14.83 7.43
C THR A 72 -12.24 15.53 8.77
N ASN A 73 -11.18 15.87 9.52
CA ASN A 73 -11.41 16.63 10.76
C ASN A 73 -10.32 17.62 11.18
N VAL A 74 -9.04 17.35 10.90
CA VAL A 74 -7.96 18.20 11.47
C VAL A 74 -7.95 19.60 10.87
N LEU A 75 -8.12 19.74 9.55
CA LEU A 75 -8.11 21.04 8.88
C LEU A 75 -9.35 21.88 9.19
N ASP A 76 -10.50 21.22 9.39
CA ASP A 76 -11.75 21.90 9.75
C ASP A 76 -11.73 22.36 11.21
N GLN A 77 -11.18 21.53 12.12
CA GLN A 77 -10.97 21.90 13.53
C GLN A 77 -10.03 23.10 13.69
N ILE A 78 -8.95 23.18 12.90
CA ILE A 78 -8.02 24.33 12.93
C ILE A 78 -8.73 25.61 12.47
N LYS A 79 -9.49 25.56 11.38
CA LYS A 79 -10.27 26.71 10.88
C LYS A 79 -11.30 27.20 11.89
N GLU A 80 -11.94 26.28 12.61
CA GLU A 80 -12.93 26.60 13.63
C GLU A 80 -12.29 27.28 14.85
N TRP A 81 -11.09 26.83 15.26
CA TRP A 81 -10.32 27.48 16.32
C TRP A 81 -9.87 28.90 15.95
N GLU A 82 -9.38 29.12 14.73
CA GLU A 82 -9.00 30.45 14.25
C GLU A 82 -10.19 31.42 14.23
N LYS A 83 -11.36 30.96 13.76
CA LYS A 83 -12.59 31.76 13.79
C LYS A 83 -13.04 32.12 15.21
N ASN A 84 -12.91 31.18 16.15
CA ASN A 84 -13.32 31.40 17.54
C ASN A 84 -12.32 32.28 18.31
N ALA A 85 -11.03 32.22 17.98
CA ALA A 85 -10.02 33.11 18.53
C ALA A 85 -10.21 34.57 18.07
N ALA A 86 -10.54 34.77 16.78
CA ALA A 86 -10.80 36.10 16.22
C ALA A 86 -12.09 36.77 16.73
N ARG A 87 -13.05 35.98 17.25
CA ARG A 87 -14.32 36.49 17.82
C ARG A 87 -14.24 36.89 19.29
N LYS A 88 -13.14 36.55 19.99
CA LYS A 88 -12.95 36.81 21.43
C LYS A 88 -12.05 38.02 21.74
N GLN A 89 -11.67 38.80 20.73
CA GLN A 89 -11.04 40.12 20.85
C GLN A 89 -12.07 41.21 20.55
#